data_AF-A0A1H1THB6-F1
#
_entry.id   AF-A0A1H1THB6-F1
#
_cell.length_a   1.000
_cell.length_b   1.000
_cell.length_c   1.000
_cell.angle_alpha   90.00
_cell.angle_beta   90.00
_cell.angle_gamma   90.00
#
_symmetry.space_group_name_H-M   'P 1'
#
loop_
_entity.id
_entity.type
_entity.pdbx_description
1 polymer ?
#
loop_
_entity_poly.entity_id
_entity_poly.type
_entity_poly.pdbx_seq_one_letter_code
_entity_poly.pdbx_strand_id
1 'polypeptide(L)'
;MLTTIGLASIFGENSYIMKPNRRGQIVKFHTPFEDEDPNDLYLVLEYMEHSERSRVRVQALNTGYSFPWTTILYAKDFEVDEGQTFDLDYYLEHGKHDLV
;
A
#
# COMPACT_ATOMS: atom_id res chain seq x y z
N MET A 1 6.52 34.96 -37.66
CA MET A 1 5.75 34.88 -36.40
C MET A 1 5.50 33.41 -36.12
N LEU A 2 6.23 32.81 -35.18
CA LEU A 2 5.91 31.49 -34.64
C LEU A 2 5.21 31.72 -33.30
N THR A 3 3.98 31.24 -33.18
CA THR A 3 3.25 31.17 -31.91
C THR A 3 3.68 29.89 -31.19
N THR A 4 4.35 30.06 -30.05
CA THR A 4 4.72 28.97 -29.14
C THR A 4 3.45 28.44 -28.48
N ILE A 5 3.08 27.19 -28.77
CA ILE A 5 2.02 26.48 -28.03
C ILE A 5 2.67 25.91 -26.78
N GLY A 6 2.24 26.38 -25.60
CA GLY A 6 2.73 25.91 -24.31
C GLY A 6 2.36 24.44 -24.08
N LEU A 7 3.38 23.60 -23.91
CA LEU A 7 3.31 22.17 -23.59
C LEU A 7 2.93 21.88 -22.12
N ALA A 8 2.14 22.74 -21.48
CA ALA A 8 1.83 22.64 -20.06
C ALA A 8 0.42 22.10 -19.82
N SER A 9 0.08 20.88 -20.28
CA SER A 9 -1.14 20.18 -19.78
C SER A 9 -1.27 18.72 -20.27
N ILE A 10 -0.34 17.81 -19.98
CA ILE A 10 -0.54 16.36 -20.28
C ILE A 10 -0.19 15.40 -19.10
N PHE A 11 0.16 15.90 -17.92
CA PHE A 11 0.44 15.02 -16.76
C PHE A 11 -0.42 15.35 -15.53
N GLY A 12 -1.73 15.50 -15.74
CA GLY A 12 -2.69 15.32 -14.67
C GLY A 12 -3.08 13.86 -14.59
N GLU A 13 -2.21 13.01 -14.03
CA GLU A 13 -2.58 11.63 -13.71
C GLU A 13 -3.63 11.66 -12.59
N ASN A 14 -4.90 11.54 -12.95
CA ASN A 14 -5.90 10.94 -12.07
C ASN A 14 -5.59 9.44 -11.96
N SER A 15 -4.46 9.08 -11.36
CA SER A 15 -4.20 7.71 -10.93
C SER A 15 -5.14 7.43 -9.76
N TYR A 16 -6.18 6.63 -9.97
CA TYR A 16 -7.06 6.19 -8.90
C TYR A 16 -6.22 5.34 -7.92
N ILE A 17 -5.80 5.95 -6.81
CA ILE A 17 -5.02 5.27 -5.79
C ILE A 17 -5.92 4.20 -5.15
N MET A 18 -5.59 2.92 -5.38
CA MET A 18 -6.32 1.80 -4.80
C MET A 18 -6.06 1.74 -3.30
N LYS A 19 -7.11 1.98 -2.50
CA LYS A 19 -7.05 1.89 -1.04
C LYS A 19 -7.21 0.44 -0.59
N PRO A 20 -6.62 0.05 0.56
CA PRO A 20 -6.89 -1.25 1.15
C PRO A 20 -8.35 -1.38 1.56
N ASN A 21 -8.88 -2.58 1.41
CA ASN A 21 -10.27 -2.93 1.71
C ASN A 21 -10.42 -4.32 2.36
N ARG A 22 -9.31 -5.05 2.56
CA ARG A 22 -9.32 -6.37 3.20
C ARG A 22 -8.00 -6.68 3.91
N ARG A 23 -8.06 -7.69 4.79
CA ARG A 23 -6.89 -8.34 5.36
C ARG A 23 -6.08 -9.04 4.26
N GLY A 24 -4.76 -9.08 4.44
CA GLY A 24 -3.83 -9.79 3.55
C GLY A 24 -3.28 -8.93 2.41
N GLN A 25 -3.74 -7.69 2.26
CA GLN A 25 -3.16 -6.77 1.28
C GLN A 25 -1.82 -6.24 1.76
N ILE A 26 -0.87 -6.12 0.83
CA ILE A 26 0.37 -5.40 1.02
C ILE A 26 0.15 -3.95 0.61
N VAL A 27 0.57 -3.02 1.46
CA VAL A 27 0.35 -1.58 1.28
C VAL A 27 1.61 -0.79 1.54
N LYS A 28 1.64 0.43 1.02
CA LYS A 28 2.63 1.48 1.31
C LYS A 28 1.93 2.80 1.57
N PHE A 29 2.59 3.75 2.21
CA PHE A 29 2.05 5.09 2.34
C PHE A 29 1.99 5.76 0.97
N HIS A 30 0.83 6.32 0.61
CA HIS A 30 0.73 7.11 -0.62
C HIS A 30 1.35 8.50 -0.44
N THR A 31 1.60 8.92 0.81
CA THR A 31 2.30 10.16 1.18
C THR A 31 3.09 9.88 2.46
N PRO A 32 4.30 9.31 2.35
CA PRO A 32 5.15 9.03 3.50
C PRO A 32 5.61 10.33 4.19
N PHE A 33 5.96 10.25 5.47
CA PHE A 33 6.61 11.35 6.17
C PHE A 33 8.04 11.58 5.63
N GLU A 34 8.63 12.75 5.90
CA GLU A 34 9.98 13.11 5.39
C GLU A 34 11.08 12.13 5.82
N ASP A 35 10.87 11.43 6.94
CA ASP A 35 11.78 10.45 7.53
C ASP A 35 11.40 8.99 7.23
N GLU A 36 10.34 8.74 6.46
CA GLU A 36 9.90 7.39 6.05
C GLU A 36 10.43 7.02 4.65
N ASP A 37 10.75 5.74 4.44
CA ASP A 37 11.06 5.23 3.10
C ASP A 37 9.74 5.04 2.34
N PRO A 38 9.56 5.66 1.15
CA PRO A 38 8.37 5.45 0.32
C PRO A 38 8.16 3.99 -0.12
N ASN A 39 9.19 3.15 -0.02
CA ASN A 39 9.14 1.74 -0.37
C ASN A 39 8.87 0.83 0.85
N ASP A 40 8.69 1.39 2.04
CA ASP A 40 8.33 0.60 3.21
C ASP A 40 6.97 -0.07 2.99
N LEU A 41 6.97 -1.40 3.10
CA LEU A 41 5.80 -2.23 2.90
C LEU A 41 5.20 -2.64 4.24
N TYR A 42 3.88 -2.69 4.26
CA TYR A 42 3.11 -3.12 5.42
C TYR A 42 2.08 -4.17 5.01
N LEU A 43 1.88 -5.17 5.86
CA LEU A 43 0.81 -6.15 5.71
C LEU A 43 -0.43 -5.69 6.48
N VAL A 44 -1.59 -5.63 5.80
CA VAL A 44 -2.87 -5.39 6.46
C VAL A 44 -3.29 -6.63 7.24
N LEU A 45 -3.23 -6.55 8.57
CA LEU A 45 -3.67 -7.60 9.48
C LEU A 45 -5.19 -7.57 9.71
N GLU A 46 -5.80 -6.39 9.68
CA GLU A 46 -7.23 -6.19 9.93
C GLU A 46 -7.71 -4.94 9.17
N TYR A 47 -8.85 -5.06 8.47
CA TYR A 47 -9.56 -3.92 7.91
C TYR A 47 -10.80 -3.65 8.75
N MET A 48 -10.89 -2.45 9.32
CA MET A 48 -11.97 -2.00 10.17
C MET A 48 -12.86 -1.05 9.35
N GLU A 49 -13.93 -1.59 8.81
CA GLU A 49 -14.87 -0.83 7.99
C GLU A 49 -15.65 0.20 8.82
N HIS A 50 -15.50 1.46 8.44
CA HIS A 50 -16.30 2.57 8.94
C HIS A 50 -16.49 3.55 7.78
N SER A 51 -17.73 3.93 7.48
CA SER A 51 -18.12 4.74 6.30
C SER A 51 -17.04 5.71 5.82
N GLU A 52 -16.76 6.76 6.61
CA GLU A 52 -15.81 7.82 6.27
C GLU A 52 -14.44 7.66 6.97
N ARG A 53 -14.29 6.66 7.83
CA ARG A 53 -13.17 6.55 8.78
C ARG A 53 -12.62 5.14 8.88
N SER A 54 -12.68 4.39 7.78
CA SER A 54 -12.14 3.04 7.74
C SER A 54 -10.67 3.05 8.15
N ARG A 55 -10.29 2.09 8.98
CA ARG A 55 -8.95 1.97 9.55
C ARG A 55 -8.36 0.62 9.19
N VAL A 56 -7.05 0.56 9.16
CA VAL A 56 -6.31 -0.68 8.98
C VAL A 56 -5.37 -0.87 10.16
N ARG A 57 -5.34 -2.09 10.69
CA ARG A 57 -4.22 -2.55 11.52
C ARG A 57 -3.19 -3.12 10.58
N VAL A 58 -1.97 -2.57 10.61
CA VAL A 58 -0.89 -2.98 9.72
C VAL A 58 0.32 -3.43 10.52
N GLN A 59 1.13 -4.29 9.91
CA GLN A 59 2.44 -4.72 10.42
C GLN A 59 3.53 -4.33 9.43
N ALA A 60 4.58 -3.68 9.90
CA ALA A 60 5.74 -3.34 9.07
C ALA A 60 6.49 -4.60 8.65
N LEU A 61 6.82 -4.70 7.36
CA LEU A 61 7.53 -5.82 6.77
C LEU A 61 9.03 -5.51 6.66
N ASN A 62 9.83 -6.57 6.53
CA ASN A 62 11.28 -6.48 6.31
C ASN A 62 12.08 -5.61 7.32
N THR A 63 11.57 -5.44 8.54
CA THR A 63 12.21 -4.59 9.55
C THR A 63 13.42 -5.23 10.24
N GLY A 64 13.65 -6.54 10.03
CA GLY A 64 14.69 -7.30 10.73
C GLY A 64 14.39 -7.61 12.21
N TYR A 65 13.26 -7.13 12.75
CA TYR A 65 12.85 -7.41 14.12
C TYR A 65 12.12 -8.75 14.21
N SER A 66 12.43 -9.54 15.26
CA SER A 66 11.70 -10.78 15.56
C SER A 66 10.23 -10.54 15.94
N PHE A 67 9.93 -9.33 16.43
CA PHE A 67 8.57 -8.88 16.75
C PHE A 67 8.33 -7.53 16.06
N PRO A 68 7.90 -7.55 14.79
CA PRO A 68 7.65 -6.31 14.05
C PRO A 68 6.52 -5.53 14.69
N TRP A 69 6.62 -4.20 14.65
CA TRP A 69 5.59 -3.32 15.19
C TRP A 69 4.29 -3.42 14.39
N THR A 70 3.18 -3.28 15.12
CA THR A 70 1.85 -3.17 14.54
C THR A 70 1.24 -1.83 14.93
N THR A 71 0.54 -1.19 14.01
CA THR A 71 -0.09 0.11 14.23
C THR A 71 -1.49 0.15 13.60
N ILE A 72 -2.34 1.07 14.08
CA ILE A 72 -3.68 1.30 13.51
C ILE A 72 -3.72 2.71 12.94
N LEU A 73 -3.99 2.80 11.65
CA LEU A 73 -3.98 4.05 10.88
C LEU A 73 -5.19 4.11 9.95
N TYR A 74 -5.43 5.26 9.29
CA TYR A 74 -6.55 5.35 8.36
C TYR A 74 -6.24 4.62 7.06
N ALA A 75 -7.23 3.87 6.55
CA ALA A 75 -7.09 3.18 5.28
C ALA A 75 -6.81 4.15 4.11
N LYS A 76 -7.28 5.40 4.21
CA LYS A 76 -7.05 6.43 3.19
C LYS A 76 -5.60 6.86 3.06
N ASP A 77 -4.74 6.62 4.07
CA ASP A 77 -3.34 7.05 4.07
C ASP A 77 -2.43 6.04 3.33
N PHE A 78 -3.01 4.89 2.95
CA PHE A 78 -2.32 3.81 2.26
C PHE A 78 -2.79 3.62 0.82
N GLU A 79 -1.88 3.09 0.02
CA GLU A 79 -2.17 2.50 -1.29
C GLU A 79 -1.77 1.03 -1.31
N VAL A 80 -2.53 0.22 -2.04
CA VAL A 80 -2.25 -1.20 -2.23
C VAL A 80 -1.11 -1.37 -3.22
N ASP A 81 -0.10 -2.14 -2.84
CA ASP A 81 0.86 -2.69 -3.79
C ASP A 81 0.23 -3.94 -4.43
N GLU A 82 -0.38 -3.76 -5.60
CA GLU A 82 -1.12 -4.82 -6.28
C GLU A 82 -0.24 -6.01 -6.66
N GLY A 83 1.01 -5.77 -7.04
CA GLY A 83 1.97 -6.81 -7.43
C GLY A 83 2.33 -7.69 -6.23
N GLN A 84 2.76 -7.07 -5.14
CA GLN A 84 3.10 -7.80 -3.91
C GLN A 84 1.88 -8.50 -3.29
N THR A 85 0.71 -7.86 -3.35
CA THR A 85 -0.55 -8.47 -2.90
C THR A 85 -0.89 -9.71 -3.74
N PHE A 86 -0.78 -9.61 -5.06
CA PHE A 86 -1.02 -10.73 -5.97
C PHE A 86 -0.04 -11.88 -5.73
N ASP A 87 1.25 -11.60 -5.59
CA ASP A 87 2.27 -12.62 -5.33
C ASP A 87 2.00 -13.34 -4.00
N LEU A 88 1.60 -12.61 -2.96
CA LEU A 88 1.22 -13.18 -1.68
C LEU A 88 -0.04 -14.06 -1.81
N ASP A 89 -1.10 -13.56 -2.43
CA ASP A 89 -2.33 -14.33 -2.64
C ASP A 89 -2.04 -15.61 -3.45
N TYR A 90 -1.25 -15.50 -4.54
CA TYR A 90 -0.84 -16.63 -5.35
C TYR A 90 -0.06 -17.67 -4.55
N TYR A 91 0.92 -17.23 -3.74
CA TYR A 91 1.69 -18.10 -2.87
C TYR A 91 0.80 -18.80 -1.83
N LEU A 92 -0.17 -18.10 -1.26
CA LEU A 92 -1.11 -18.67 -0.29
C LEU A 92 -2.09 -19.67 -0.91
N GLU A 93 -2.43 -19.52 -2.19
CA GLU A 93 -3.38 -20.41 -2.87
C GLU A 93 -2.68 -21.61 -3.54
N HIS A 94 -1.48 -21.40 -4.10
CA HIS A 94 -0.81 -22.38 -4.96
C HIS A 94 0.58 -22.79 -4.47
N GLY A 95 1.16 -22.06 -3.52
CA GLY A 95 2.48 -22.34 -2.99
C GLY A 95 2.52 -23.65 -2.22
N LYS A 96 3.66 -24.35 -2.28
CA LYS A 96 3.94 -25.40 -1.31
C LYS A 96 4.27 -24.71 0.00
N HIS A 97 3.36 -24.74 0.97
CA HIS A 97 3.52 -24.10 2.28
C HIS A 97 4.56 -24.80 3.19
N ASP A 98 5.28 -25.76 2.63
CA ASP A 98 6.42 -26.43 3.23
C ASP A 98 7.60 -25.43 3.20
N LEU A 99 7.54 -24.42 4.08
CA LEU A 99 8.71 -23.61 4.39
C LEU A 99 9.73 -24.54 5.07
N VAL A 100 10.79 -24.85 4.33
CA VAL A 100 11.88 -25.76 4.73
C VAL A 100 12.64 -25.21 5.93
#